data_AF-A0A941Q042-F1
#
_entry.id   AF-A0A941Q042-F1
#
_cell.length_a   1.000
_cell.length_b   1.000
_cell.length_c   1.000
_cell.angle_alpha   90.00
_cell.angle_beta   90.00
_cell.angle_gamma   90.00
#
_symmetry.space_group_name_H-M   'P 1'
#
loop_
_entity.id
_entity.type
_entity.pdbx_description
1 polymer ?
#
loop_
_entity_poly.entity_id
_entity_poly.type
_entity_poly.pdbx_seq_one_letter_code
_entity_poly.pdbx_strand_id
1 'polypeptide(L)'
;MDPRRIWFDPPHVRWGRVVATVLIASALVGLWVAQRRGLFDEPQNRVVVAAGAADSGVSPRGERNAVPEAAAMVAAAPPAKAASSVELVCGLGAVSFDPDDPKQAERAMNEAIDKLQAHRERVLPGWLEEMKSSADEQVQAGAWFLEAREALAKQAEATNKAEALDSLDELARLAERSRDPLPYALAFQACELFQRVATASACSALRVEAWAERDPGNAFPWLVAASRQGVTAQRRSQYIENAIAAGEMRGTWGALHGVLARAAPANEAPLDRSVRFFEAVSADAVVAVPQSIVVDHCSDNALRQGARRQQCERLAAFLTDKGDSYLFASVGAGIGRRLGWSEDRLARLKAEQESFIGALPPDILGAGCDGLARAEAYFADVARYGERGALRRRQQAER
;
A
#
# COMPACT_ATOMS: atom_id res chain seq x y z
N MET A 1 -0.75 -24.59 39.21
CA MET A 1 -0.61 -24.34 37.76
C MET A 1 -1.10 -22.92 37.52
N ASP A 2 -0.23 -22.05 37.02
CA ASP A 2 -0.47 -20.61 36.90
C ASP A 2 -1.17 -20.30 35.56
N PRO A 3 -2.40 -19.77 35.53
CA PRO A 3 -3.23 -19.64 34.33
C PRO A 3 -2.81 -18.50 33.39
N ARG A 4 -1.58 -18.00 33.48
CA ARG A 4 -1.09 -16.84 32.71
C ARG A 4 0.01 -17.15 31.67
N ARG A 5 0.31 -18.42 31.41
CA ARG A 5 1.30 -18.78 30.37
C ARG A 5 0.62 -19.15 29.05
N ILE A 6 0.71 -18.24 28.08
CA ILE A 6 0.39 -18.47 26.67
C ILE A 6 1.49 -19.39 26.09
N TRP A 7 1.10 -20.43 25.35
CA TRP A 7 1.92 -21.59 24.98
C TRP A 7 3.04 -21.32 23.93
N PHE A 8 3.23 -20.07 23.47
CA PHE A 8 4.21 -19.70 22.44
C PHE A 8 5.31 -18.74 22.91
N ASP A 9 5.64 -18.71 24.20
CA ASP A 9 6.74 -17.89 24.71
C ASP A 9 8.02 -18.75 24.89
N PRO A 10 8.86 -18.92 23.84
CA PRO A 10 10.15 -19.58 24.02
C PRO A 10 10.97 -18.75 25.02
N PRO A 11 11.54 -19.36 26.09
CA PRO A 11 12.05 -18.67 27.29
C PRO A 11 13.25 -17.74 27.06
N HIS A 12 13.66 -17.53 25.81
CA HIS A 12 14.81 -16.74 25.39
C HIS A 12 14.43 -15.58 24.45
N VAL A 13 13.17 -15.49 23.98
CA VAL A 13 12.75 -14.43 23.06
C VAL A 13 12.10 -13.31 23.85
N ARG A 14 12.82 -12.20 24.00
CA ARG A 14 12.25 -10.97 24.55
C ARG A 14 11.43 -10.28 23.45
N TRP A 15 10.13 -10.48 23.41
CA TRP A 15 9.22 -9.88 22.40
C TRP A 15 9.37 -8.36 22.25
N GLY A 16 9.68 -7.64 23.33
CA GLY A 16 10.01 -6.21 23.25
C GLY A 16 11.21 -5.89 22.35
N ARG A 17 12.22 -6.78 22.27
CA ARG A 17 13.32 -6.65 21.31
C ARG A 17 12.89 -6.94 19.89
N VAL A 18 12.01 -7.93 19.68
CA VAL A 18 11.49 -8.26 18.34
C VAL A 18 10.68 -7.10 17.78
N VAL A 19 9.78 -6.50 18.56
CA VAL A 19 9.01 -5.32 18.17
C VAL A 19 9.92 -4.13 17.87
N ALA A 20 10.91 -3.87 18.73
CA ALA A 20 11.89 -2.80 18.48
C ALA A 20 12.71 -3.04 17.21
N THR A 21 13.14 -4.27 16.94
CA THR A 21 13.86 -4.62 15.71
C THR A 21 13.00 -4.45 14.47
N VAL A 22 11.72 -4.83 14.52
CA VAL A 22 10.78 -4.64 13.41
C VAL A 22 10.56 -3.15 13.13
N LEU A 23 10.34 -2.33 14.16
CA LEU A 23 10.18 -0.87 14.00
C LEU A 23 11.45 -0.21 13.43
N ILE A 24 12.62 -0.59 13.91
CA ILE A 24 13.91 -0.10 13.37
C ILE A 24 14.09 -0.54 11.92
N ALA A 25 13.80 -1.80 11.59
CA ALA A 25 13.89 -2.29 10.22
C ALA A 25 12.92 -1.56 9.28
N SER A 26 11.69 -1.31 9.71
CA SER A 26 10.70 -0.54 8.96
C SER A 26 11.14 0.91 8.74
N ALA A 27 11.71 1.56 9.76
CA ALA A 27 12.27 2.91 9.63
C ALA A 27 13.46 2.96 8.67
N LEU A 28 14.36 1.96 8.73
CA LEU A 28 15.51 1.86 7.82
C LEU A 28 15.09 1.57 6.37
N VAL A 29 14.06 0.77 6.16
CA VAL A 29 13.47 0.56 4.83
C VAL A 29 12.83 1.86 4.32
N GLY A 30 12.12 2.59 5.17
CA GLY A 30 11.58 3.92 4.84
C GLY A 30 12.69 4.90 4.44
N LEU A 31 13.78 4.94 5.20
CA LEU A 31 14.95 5.79 4.92
C LEU A 31 15.65 5.39 3.61
N TRP A 32 15.77 4.09 3.35
CA TRP A 32 16.38 3.55 2.13
C TRP A 32 15.53 3.88 0.89
N VAL A 33 14.20 3.76 1.00
CA VAL A 33 13.26 4.17 -0.05
C VAL A 33 13.34 5.68 -0.29
N ALA A 34 13.42 6.49 0.78
CA ALA A 34 13.59 7.94 0.66
C ALA A 34 14.90 8.31 -0.04
N GLN A 35 16.02 7.68 0.35
CA GLN A 35 17.33 7.89 -0.26
C GLN A 35 17.35 7.47 -1.75
N ARG A 36 16.75 6.33 -2.10
CA ARG A 36 16.62 5.87 -3.50
C ARG A 36 15.76 6.80 -4.37
N ARG A 37 14.86 7.56 -3.77
CA ARG A 37 13.98 8.53 -4.44
C ARG A 37 14.58 9.93 -4.55
N GLY A 38 15.86 10.11 -4.20
CA GLY A 38 16.53 11.41 -4.34
C GLY A 38 16.00 12.49 -3.39
N LEU A 39 15.28 12.12 -2.32
CA LEU A 39 14.78 13.07 -1.31
C LEU A 39 15.89 13.82 -0.57
N PHE A 40 17.15 13.41 -0.75
CA PHE A 40 18.34 14.04 -0.18
C PHE A 40 19.35 14.48 -1.24
N ASP A 41 19.00 14.46 -2.53
CA ASP A 41 19.89 14.99 -3.56
C ASP A 41 19.82 16.53 -3.55
N GLU A 42 20.96 17.14 -3.24
CA GLU A 42 21.14 18.60 -3.22
C GLU A 42 20.85 19.17 -4.63
N PRO A 43 20.02 20.23 -4.76
CA PRO A 43 19.73 20.80 -6.06
C PRO A 43 21.02 21.38 -6.66
N GLN A 44 21.53 20.75 -7.72
CA GLN A 44 22.66 21.30 -8.47
C GLN A 44 22.24 22.66 -9.05
N ASN A 45 22.86 23.72 -8.53
CA ASN A 45 22.78 25.08 -9.06
C ASN A 45 23.08 25.07 -10.57
N ARG A 46 22.02 25.10 -11.39
CA ARG A 46 22.13 25.47 -12.80
C ARG A 46 22.48 26.95 -12.86
N VAL A 47 23.76 27.23 -13.05
CA VAL A 47 24.26 28.54 -13.47
C VAL A 47 23.64 28.83 -14.84
N VAL A 48 22.63 29.70 -14.88
CA VAL A 48 22.14 30.30 -16.12
C VAL A 48 23.19 31.33 -16.55
N VAL A 49 24.02 30.94 -17.52
CA VAL A 49 24.91 31.88 -18.22
C VAL A 49 24.03 32.75 -19.11
N ALA A 50 23.81 34.00 -18.71
CA ALA A 50 23.20 35.01 -19.56
C ALA A 50 24.16 35.36 -20.70
N ALA A 51 23.81 34.96 -21.91
CA ALA A 51 24.47 35.41 -23.13
C ALA A 51 24.08 36.87 -23.42
N GLY A 52 25.10 37.71 -23.60
CA GLY A 52 24.95 39.15 -23.77
C GLY A 52 24.33 39.59 -25.09
N ALA A 53 23.80 40.81 -25.07
CA ALA A 53 23.59 41.64 -26.24
C ALA A 53 24.27 42.99 -26.00
N ALA A 54 25.06 43.39 -26.99
CA ALA A 54 25.84 44.62 -27.03
C ALA A 54 25.04 45.81 -27.59
N ASP A 55 25.58 47.01 -27.31
CA ASP A 55 25.43 48.29 -28.03
C ASP A 55 24.10 49.05 -27.89
N SER A 56 24.01 50.37 -27.71
CA SER A 56 24.91 51.54 -27.64
C SER A 56 24.19 52.60 -26.76
N GLY A 57 24.81 53.47 -25.98
CA GLY A 57 25.57 54.63 -26.43
C GLY A 57 25.24 55.89 -25.59
N VAL A 58 26.23 56.77 -25.48
CA VAL A 58 26.16 58.23 -25.21
C VAL A 58 25.97 58.72 -23.77
N SER A 59 27.05 59.35 -23.26
CA SER A 59 27.15 60.25 -22.11
C SER A 59 26.80 61.70 -22.53
N PRO A 60 26.42 62.63 -21.62
CA PRO A 60 27.48 63.37 -20.93
C PRO A 60 27.18 63.85 -19.48
N ARG A 61 28.24 63.78 -18.67
CA ARG A 61 28.87 64.86 -17.88
C ARG A 61 27.98 65.82 -17.08
N GLY A 62 28.06 65.71 -15.76
CA GLY A 62 27.70 66.76 -14.81
C GLY A 62 28.45 66.59 -13.49
N GLU A 63 29.49 67.39 -13.29
CA GLU A 63 30.23 67.55 -12.02
C GLU A 63 29.31 68.08 -10.91
N ARG A 64 29.39 67.49 -9.71
CA ARG A 64 29.30 68.23 -8.45
C ARG A 64 29.83 67.43 -7.26
N ASN A 65 30.77 68.04 -6.56
CA ASN A 65 31.41 67.60 -5.33
C ASN A 65 30.41 67.44 -4.17
N ALA A 66 30.50 66.34 -3.41
CA ALA A 66 30.04 66.27 -2.02
C ALA A 66 30.79 65.19 -1.23
N VAL A 67 31.42 65.67 -0.15
CA VAL A 67 31.88 65.09 1.14
C VAL A 67 31.62 63.59 1.41
N PRO A 68 32.58 62.85 2.01
CA PRO A 68 32.37 61.46 2.42
C PRO A 68 31.57 61.38 3.71
N GLU A 69 30.29 61.02 3.61
CA GLU A 69 29.47 60.60 4.75
C GLU A 69 29.52 59.07 4.81
N ALA A 70 30.04 58.53 5.92
CA ALA A 70 30.14 57.11 6.19
C ALA A 70 28.73 56.52 6.37
N ALA A 71 28.07 56.18 5.26
CA ALA A 71 26.86 55.39 5.25
C ALA A 71 27.22 53.96 5.64
N ALA A 72 26.81 53.56 6.85
CA ALA A 72 26.77 52.17 7.25
C ALA A 72 26.00 51.38 6.19
N MET A 73 26.69 50.48 5.48
CA MET A 73 26.06 49.43 4.68
C MET A 73 25.24 48.58 5.63
N VAL A 74 23.96 48.89 5.78
CA VAL A 74 22.96 47.93 6.24
C VAL A 74 22.92 46.89 5.13
N ALA A 75 23.63 45.78 5.33
CA ALA A 75 23.49 44.60 4.51
C ALA A 75 22.01 44.22 4.55
N ALA A 76 21.31 44.48 3.45
CA ALA A 76 19.95 44.01 3.27
C ALA A 76 20.01 42.50 3.45
N ALA A 77 19.33 42.00 4.49
CA ALA A 77 19.15 40.58 4.68
C ALA A 77 18.61 40.01 3.36
N PRO A 78 19.12 38.85 2.89
CA PRO A 78 18.58 38.22 1.69
C PRO A 78 17.05 38.09 1.88
N PRO A 79 16.25 38.35 0.82
CA PRO A 79 14.81 38.25 0.93
C PRO A 79 14.47 36.87 1.49
N ALA A 80 13.72 36.85 2.60
CA ALA A 80 13.28 35.61 3.22
C ALA A 80 12.62 34.74 2.14
N LYS A 81 13.13 33.51 1.96
CA LYS A 81 12.60 32.54 1.00
C LYS A 81 11.10 32.42 1.28
N ALA A 82 10.26 32.71 0.28
CA ALA A 82 8.82 32.71 0.46
C ALA A 82 8.38 31.31 0.91
N ALA A 83 7.71 31.23 2.07
CA ALA A 83 7.19 29.96 2.58
C ALA A 83 6.28 29.32 1.51
N SER A 84 6.51 28.05 1.19
CA SER A 84 5.62 27.32 0.29
C SER A 84 4.33 27.00 1.04
N SER A 85 3.19 27.45 0.50
CA SER A 85 1.87 27.09 1.00
C SER A 85 1.36 25.92 0.16
N VAL A 86 1.13 24.77 0.79
CA VAL A 86 0.70 23.53 0.14
C VAL A 86 -0.41 22.90 0.96
N GLU A 87 -1.50 22.49 0.31
CA GLU A 87 -2.49 21.63 0.95
C GLU A 87 -1.93 20.21 1.01
N LEU A 88 -1.64 19.69 2.20
CA LEU A 88 -1.05 18.34 2.35
C LEU A 88 -2.10 17.23 2.18
N VAL A 89 -3.33 17.47 2.63
CA VAL A 89 -4.45 16.53 2.55
C VAL A 89 -5.65 17.27 1.99
N CYS A 90 -6.32 16.70 0.99
CA CYS A 90 -7.49 17.31 0.37
C CYS A 90 -8.58 17.61 1.40
N GLY A 91 -8.96 18.89 1.51
CA GLY A 91 -10.00 19.37 2.42
C GLY A 91 -9.49 19.86 3.79
N LEU A 92 -8.20 19.79 4.09
CA LEU A 92 -7.61 20.39 5.31
C LEU A 92 -7.11 21.83 5.12
N GLY A 93 -7.08 22.32 3.87
CA GLY A 93 -6.55 23.63 3.55
C GLY A 93 -5.03 23.68 3.49
N ALA A 94 -4.50 24.80 2.98
CA ALA A 94 -3.07 24.96 2.77
C ALA A 94 -2.33 25.24 4.08
N VAL A 95 -1.17 24.59 4.25
CA VAL A 95 -0.23 24.85 5.34
C VAL A 95 1.04 25.45 4.76
N SER A 96 1.65 26.39 5.50
CA SER A 96 2.89 27.03 5.11
C SER A 96 4.05 26.46 5.92
N PHE A 97 5.07 25.98 5.23
CA PHE A 97 6.32 25.53 5.85
C PHE A 97 7.52 25.85 4.95
N ASP A 98 8.71 25.92 5.54
CA ASP A 98 9.96 26.02 4.79
C ASP A 98 10.31 24.66 4.17
N PRO A 99 10.37 24.51 2.84
CA PRO A 99 10.67 23.23 2.20
C PRO A 99 12.11 22.76 2.45
N ASP A 100 13.02 23.66 2.84
CA ASP A 100 14.39 23.30 3.20
C ASP A 100 14.50 22.84 4.68
N ASP A 101 13.42 22.96 5.47
CA ASP A 101 13.35 22.46 6.85
C ASP A 101 12.52 21.18 6.91
N PRO A 102 13.15 19.99 6.82
CA PRO A 102 12.44 18.72 6.84
C PRO A 102 11.66 18.50 8.14
N LYS A 103 12.06 19.13 9.25
CA LYS A 103 11.33 19.00 10.53
C LYS A 103 10.05 19.82 10.51
N GLN A 104 9.98 20.94 9.80
CA GLN A 104 8.73 21.67 9.62
C GLN A 104 7.76 20.89 8.74
N ALA A 105 8.24 20.34 7.62
CA ALA A 105 7.43 19.49 6.75
C ALA A 105 6.88 18.27 7.49
N GLU A 106 7.71 17.59 8.29
CA GLU A 106 7.29 16.46 9.12
C GLU A 106 6.22 16.86 10.15
N ARG A 107 6.41 17.98 10.86
CA ARG A 107 5.39 18.48 11.81
C ARG A 107 4.07 18.81 11.12
N ALA A 108 4.11 19.49 9.97
CA ALA A 108 2.92 19.84 9.21
C ALA A 108 2.18 18.59 8.72
N MET A 109 2.91 17.57 8.27
CA MET A 109 2.34 16.28 7.87
C MET A 109 1.70 15.55 9.05
N ASN A 110 2.38 15.48 10.20
CA ASN A 110 1.83 14.84 11.41
C ASN A 110 0.54 15.56 11.87
N GLU A 111 0.53 16.90 11.88
CA GLU A 111 -0.68 17.66 12.22
C GLU A 111 -1.82 17.41 11.21
N ALA A 112 -1.52 17.28 9.93
CA ALA A 112 -2.51 16.94 8.90
C ALA A 112 -3.07 15.52 9.11
N ILE A 113 -2.23 14.55 9.45
CA ILE A 113 -2.64 13.18 9.76
C ILE A 113 -3.53 13.15 11.01
N ASP A 114 -3.16 13.87 12.07
CA ASP A 114 -3.95 13.95 13.31
C ASP A 114 -5.34 14.55 13.04
N LYS A 115 -5.42 15.63 12.24
CA LYS A 115 -6.69 16.23 11.83
C LYS A 115 -7.54 15.29 10.98
N LEU A 116 -6.92 14.57 10.04
CA LEU A 116 -7.61 13.57 9.21
C LEU A 116 -8.15 12.43 10.07
N GLN A 117 -7.36 11.92 11.02
CA GLN A 117 -7.75 10.87 11.96
C GLN A 117 -8.92 11.31 12.85
N ALA A 118 -8.86 12.51 13.43
CA ALA A 118 -9.94 13.05 14.24
C ALA A 118 -11.24 13.25 13.43
N HIS A 119 -11.11 13.60 12.15
CA HIS A 119 -12.26 13.70 11.26
C HIS A 119 -12.82 12.32 10.90
N ARG A 120 -11.95 11.36 10.57
CA ARG A 120 -12.30 9.95 10.33
C ARG A 120 -13.10 9.36 11.48
N GLU A 121 -12.65 9.52 12.72
CA GLU A 121 -13.35 8.98 13.91
C GLU A 121 -14.78 9.50 14.05
N ARG A 122 -15.04 10.72 13.56
CA ARG A 122 -16.36 11.34 13.57
C ARG A 122 -17.26 10.86 12.43
N VAL A 123 -16.73 10.65 11.22
CA VAL A 123 -17.54 10.35 10.03
C VAL A 123 -17.68 8.86 9.74
N LEU A 124 -16.67 8.06 10.06
CA LEU A 124 -16.61 6.65 9.71
C LEU A 124 -17.80 5.83 10.27
N PRO A 125 -18.23 5.98 11.54
CA PRO A 125 -19.34 5.18 12.05
C PRO A 125 -20.63 5.36 11.27
N GLY A 126 -21.01 6.60 10.93
CA GLY A 126 -22.21 6.88 10.14
C GLY A 126 -22.11 6.30 8.72
N TRP A 127 -20.95 6.45 8.10
CA TRP A 127 -20.70 5.90 6.77
C TRP A 127 -20.76 4.36 6.74
N LEU A 128 -20.21 3.69 7.76
CA LEU A 128 -20.32 2.23 7.87
C LEU A 128 -21.77 1.76 7.98
N GLU A 129 -22.61 2.44 8.76
CA GLU A 129 -24.04 2.12 8.85
C GLU A 129 -24.76 2.27 7.49
N GLU A 130 -24.47 3.35 6.77
CA GLU A 130 -25.01 3.55 5.41
C GLU A 130 -24.55 2.45 4.46
N MET A 131 -23.25 2.11 4.46
CA MET A 131 -22.70 1.05 3.62
C MET A 131 -23.29 -0.33 3.95
N LYS A 132 -23.50 -0.66 5.23
CA LYS A 132 -24.15 -1.92 5.66
C LYS A 132 -25.58 -2.02 5.13
N SER A 133 -26.28 -0.88 5.00
CA SER A 133 -27.65 -0.82 4.47
C SER A 133 -27.72 -0.84 2.93
N SER A 134 -26.58 -0.79 2.24
CA SER A 134 -26.50 -0.80 0.77
C SER A 134 -27.09 -2.06 0.15
N ALA A 135 -27.68 -1.93 -1.04
CA ALA A 135 -28.10 -3.07 -1.85
C ALA A 135 -26.93 -3.75 -2.61
N ASP A 136 -25.76 -3.10 -2.69
CA ASP A 136 -24.55 -3.67 -3.29
C ASP A 136 -23.82 -4.53 -2.24
N GLU A 137 -23.79 -5.85 -2.46
CA GLU A 137 -23.16 -6.80 -1.54
C GLU A 137 -21.64 -6.57 -1.36
N GLN A 138 -20.96 -6.02 -2.36
CA GLN A 138 -19.54 -5.65 -2.20
C GLN A 138 -19.39 -4.46 -1.25
N VAL A 139 -20.30 -3.48 -1.32
CA VAL A 139 -20.32 -2.33 -0.40
C VAL A 139 -20.62 -2.78 1.02
N GLN A 140 -21.60 -3.67 1.21
CA GLN A 140 -21.88 -4.27 2.51
C GLN A 140 -20.65 -5.03 3.05
N ALA A 141 -19.98 -5.82 2.22
CA ALA A 141 -18.78 -6.56 2.61
C ALA A 141 -17.64 -5.62 3.02
N GLY A 142 -17.43 -4.53 2.28
CA GLY A 142 -16.47 -3.47 2.65
C GLY A 142 -16.78 -2.86 4.01
N ALA A 143 -18.05 -2.59 4.30
CA ALA A 143 -18.47 -2.04 5.59
C ALA A 143 -18.16 -2.98 6.76
N TRP A 144 -18.58 -4.25 6.67
CA TRP A 144 -18.33 -5.23 7.71
C TRP A 144 -16.84 -5.51 7.91
N PHE A 145 -16.06 -5.51 6.82
CA PHE A 145 -14.61 -5.65 6.88
C PHE A 145 -13.97 -4.48 7.65
N LEU A 146 -14.32 -3.23 7.31
CA LEU A 146 -13.78 -2.04 7.96
C LEU A 146 -14.16 -1.99 9.44
N GLU A 147 -15.40 -2.33 9.79
CA GLU A 147 -15.82 -2.41 11.19
C GLU A 147 -15.08 -3.49 11.98
N ALA A 148 -14.89 -4.68 11.40
CA ALA A 148 -14.11 -5.75 12.05
C ALA A 148 -12.66 -5.31 12.30
N ARG A 149 -12.06 -4.56 11.37
CA ARG A 149 -10.73 -3.97 11.55
C ARG A 149 -10.71 -2.94 12.68
N GLU A 150 -11.69 -2.04 12.75
CA GLU A 150 -11.79 -1.04 13.81
C GLU A 150 -11.94 -1.67 15.20
N ALA A 151 -12.83 -2.66 15.31
CA ALA A 151 -13.04 -3.39 16.55
C ALA A 151 -11.75 -4.09 16.98
N LEU A 152 -11.02 -4.69 16.05
CA LEU A 152 -9.74 -5.34 16.34
C LEU A 152 -8.67 -4.34 16.79
N ALA A 153 -8.56 -3.18 16.15
CA ALA A 153 -7.62 -2.13 16.55
C ALA A 153 -7.87 -1.67 17.99
N LYS A 154 -9.13 -1.42 18.35
CA LYS A 154 -9.53 -1.07 19.73
C LYS A 154 -9.23 -2.20 20.72
N GLN A 155 -9.44 -3.45 20.33
CA GLN A 155 -9.17 -4.61 21.18
C GLN A 155 -7.66 -4.79 21.44
N ALA A 156 -6.82 -4.52 20.45
CA ALA A 156 -5.36 -4.55 20.61
C ALA A 156 -4.86 -3.54 21.67
N GLU A 157 -5.57 -2.41 21.81
CA GLU A 157 -5.31 -1.40 22.84
C GLU A 157 -5.89 -1.81 24.23
N ALA A 158 -7.03 -2.50 24.25
CA ALA A 158 -7.85 -2.71 25.45
C ALA A 158 -7.49 -3.93 26.33
N THR A 159 -6.36 -4.63 26.11
CA THR A 159 -5.86 -5.84 26.81
C THR A 159 -6.35 -7.22 26.28
N ASN A 160 -5.48 -7.87 25.48
CA ASN A 160 -5.17 -9.30 25.24
C ASN A 160 -6.24 -10.42 25.28
N LYS A 161 -7.52 -10.18 25.57
CA LYS A 161 -8.54 -11.23 25.45
C LYS A 161 -9.18 -11.16 24.08
N ALA A 162 -9.22 -12.31 23.40
CA ALA A 162 -9.98 -12.48 22.18
C ALA A 162 -11.47 -12.25 22.46
N GLU A 163 -12.04 -11.20 21.88
CA GLU A 163 -13.48 -10.93 21.92
C GLU A 163 -14.15 -11.43 20.63
N ALA A 164 -15.45 -11.65 20.72
CA ALA A 164 -16.25 -11.99 19.55
C ALA A 164 -16.41 -10.75 18.67
N LEU A 165 -16.16 -10.90 17.36
CA LEU A 165 -16.35 -9.83 16.40
C LEU A 165 -17.61 -10.09 15.57
N ASP A 166 -18.74 -9.52 16.00
CA ASP A 166 -20.03 -9.66 15.31
C ASP A 166 -19.95 -9.24 13.83
N SER A 167 -19.19 -8.18 13.54
CA SER A 167 -18.94 -7.70 12.17
C SER A 167 -18.20 -8.73 11.30
N LEU A 168 -17.29 -9.51 11.88
CA LEU A 168 -16.61 -10.59 11.17
C LEU A 168 -17.55 -11.78 10.91
N ASP A 169 -18.44 -12.08 11.87
CA ASP A 169 -19.48 -13.09 11.69
C ASP A 169 -20.49 -12.69 10.59
N GLU A 170 -20.91 -11.42 10.54
CA GLU A 170 -21.78 -10.90 9.48
C GLU A 170 -21.11 -10.91 8.11
N LEU A 171 -19.83 -10.53 8.04
CA LEU A 171 -19.03 -10.61 6.80
C LEU A 171 -18.96 -12.06 6.28
N ALA A 172 -18.71 -13.03 7.17
CA ALA A 172 -18.68 -14.44 6.81
C ALA A 172 -20.05 -14.94 6.30
N ARG A 173 -21.15 -14.62 7.00
CA ARG A 173 -22.51 -14.97 6.55
C ARG A 173 -22.84 -14.33 5.20
N LEU A 174 -22.37 -13.12 4.94
CA LEU A 174 -22.54 -12.44 3.65
C LEU A 174 -21.79 -13.16 2.53
N ALA A 175 -20.54 -13.55 2.78
CA ALA A 175 -19.75 -14.31 1.83
C ALA A 175 -20.40 -15.66 1.47
N GLU A 176 -20.96 -16.39 2.44
CA GLU A 176 -21.59 -17.69 2.17
C GLU A 176 -22.75 -17.61 1.17
N ARG A 177 -23.58 -16.56 1.28
CA ARG A 177 -24.73 -16.33 0.40
C ARG A 177 -24.37 -15.60 -0.90
N SER A 178 -23.24 -14.88 -0.92
CA SER A 178 -22.75 -14.17 -2.10
C SER A 178 -22.32 -15.12 -3.22
N ARG A 179 -22.63 -14.73 -4.45
CA ARG A 179 -22.06 -15.34 -5.67
C ARG A 179 -20.86 -14.56 -6.19
N ASP A 180 -20.73 -13.30 -5.78
CA ASP A 180 -19.58 -12.48 -6.11
C ASP A 180 -18.33 -12.98 -5.36
N PRO A 181 -17.19 -13.15 -6.04
CA PRO A 181 -15.95 -13.62 -5.42
C PRO A 181 -15.33 -12.61 -4.45
N LEU A 182 -15.56 -11.30 -4.59
CA LEU A 182 -14.92 -10.29 -3.76
C LEU A 182 -15.40 -10.30 -2.30
N PRO A 183 -16.72 -10.33 -1.97
CA PRO A 183 -17.18 -10.52 -0.60
C PRO A 183 -16.59 -11.78 0.05
N TYR A 184 -16.48 -12.87 -0.73
CA TYR A 184 -15.90 -14.12 -0.25
C TYR A 184 -14.40 -13.99 0.04
N ALA A 185 -13.65 -13.34 -0.85
CA ALA A 185 -12.22 -13.06 -0.66
C ALA A 185 -11.97 -12.25 0.62
N LEU A 186 -12.69 -11.13 0.78
CA LEU A 186 -12.59 -10.25 1.94
C LEU A 186 -12.91 -10.99 3.24
N ALA A 187 -14.01 -11.74 3.27
CA ALA A 187 -14.40 -12.54 4.42
C ALA A 187 -13.34 -13.59 4.77
N PHE A 188 -12.87 -14.35 3.77
CA PHE A 188 -11.89 -15.41 3.98
C PHE A 188 -10.58 -14.86 4.55
N GLN A 189 -10.08 -13.76 3.97
CA GLN A 189 -8.83 -13.11 4.40
C GLN A 189 -8.97 -12.46 5.77
N ALA A 190 -10.10 -11.79 6.05
CA ALA A 190 -10.39 -11.24 7.36
C ALA A 190 -10.45 -12.35 8.42
N CYS A 191 -11.13 -13.46 8.14
CA CYS A 191 -11.21 -14.61 9.03
C CYS A 191 -9.82 -15.19 9.34
N GLU A 192 -8.99 -15.46 8.32
CA GLU A 192 -7.65 -16.03 8.54
C GLU A 192 -6.70 -15.09 9.29
N LEU A 193 -6.85 -13.77 9.11
CA LEU A 193 -6.02 -12.78 9.77
C LEU A 193 -6.49 -12.48 11.20
N PHE A 194 -7.79 -12.23 11.39
CA PHE A 194 -8.36 -11.75 12.65
C PHE A 194 -8.68 -12.87 13.64
N GLN A 195 -8.96 -14.10 13.19
CA GLN A 195 -9.22 -15.23 14.11
C GLN A 195 -8.02 -15.59 15.01
N ARG A 196 -6.82 -15.08 14.70
CA ARG A 196 -5.65 -15.24 15.58
C ARG A 196 -5.80 -14.50 16.91
N VAL A 197 -6.67 -13.48 16.94
CA VAL A 197 -6.78 -12.48 18.00
C VAL A 197 -8.24 -12.19 18.38
N ALA A 198 -9.21 -12.76 17.67
CA ALA A 198 -10.63 -12.65 17.90
C ALA A 198 -11.35 -13.99 17.67
N THR A 199 -12.55 -14.15 18.21
CA THR A 199 -13.40 -15.31 17.91
C THR A 199 -14.50 -14.91 16.94
N ALA A 200 -14.70 -15.72 15.91
CA ALA A 200 -15.79 -15.57 14.94
C ALA A 200 -16.22 -16.97 14.49
N SER A 201 -17.44 -17.35 14.86
CA SER A 201 -17.96 -18.70 14.68
C SER A 201 -18.30 -18.99 13.22
N ALA A 202 -18.83 -18.00 12.50
CA ALA A 202 -19.26 -18.13 11.11
C ALA A 202 -18.09 -18.32 10.15
N CYS A 203 -16.91 -17.79 10.48
CA CYS A 203 -15.68 -18.00 9.72
C CYS A 203 -15.32 -19.49 9.50
N SER A 204 -15.73 -20.38 10.40
CA SER A 204 -15.48 -21.83 10.27
C SER A 204 -16.18 -22.47 9.06
N ALA A 205 -17.22 -21.83 8.54
CA ALA A 205 -17.97 -22.31 7.38
C ALA A 205 -17.31 -21.95 6.04
N LEU A 206 -16.38 -20.98 6.04
CA LEU A 206 -15.66 -20.56 4.84
C LEU A 206 -14.60 -21.59 4.45
N ARG A 207 -14.66 -22.07 3.20
CA ARG A 207 -13.71 -23.02 2.61
C ARG A 207 -12.99 -22.40 1.40
N VAL A 208 -11.71 -22.70 1.22
CA VAL A 208 -10.98 -22.25 0.02
C VAL A 208 -11.60 -22.83 -1.25
N GLU A 209 -12.00 -24.10 -1.24
CA GLU A 209 -12.59 -24.73 -2.42
C GLU A 209 -13.83 -23.97 -2.90
N ALA A 210 -14.67 -23.50 -1.96
CA ALA A 210 -15.83 -22.67 -2.26
C ALA A 210 -15.47 -21.25 -2.75
N TRP A 211 -14.30 -20.70 -2.36
CA TRP A 211 -13.77 -19.48 -2.96
C TRP A 211 -13.35 -19.73 -4.42
N ALA A 212 -12.56 -20.78 -4.66
CA ALA A 212 -12.09 -21.11 -5.99
C ALA A 212 -13.23 -21.49 -6.95
N GLU A 213 -14.33 -22.06 -6.46
CA GLU A 213 -15.54 -22.30 -7.26
C GLU A 213 -16.21 -20.99 -7.72
N ARG A 214 -16.15 -19.93 -6.91
CA ARG A 214 -16.67 -18.59 -7.25
C ARG A 214 -15.74 -17.81 -8.16
N ASP A 215 -14.43 -18.11 -8.10
CA ASP A 215 -13.39 -17.46 -8.91
C ASP A 215 -12.48 -18.51 -9.60
N PRO A 216 -13.01 -19.32 -10.53
CA PRO A 216 -12.30 -20.48 -11.08
C PRO A 216 -11.07 -20.11 -11.91
N GLY A 217 -11.00 -18.87 -12.40
CA GLY A 217 -9.86 -18.35 -13.17
C GLY A 217 -8.74 -17.77 -12.30
N ASN A 218 -8.92 -17.71 -10.98
CA ASN A 218 -7.97 -17.07 -10.08
C ASN A 218 -7.18 -18.08 -9.26
N ALA A 219 -5.86 -17.96 -9.32
CA ALA A 219 -4.92 -18.77 -8.57
C ALA A 219 -4.83 -18.39 -7.09
N PHE A 220 -5.26 -17.18 -6.72
CA PHE A 220 -5.08 -16.64 -5.37
C PHE A 220 -5.70 -17.52 -4.26
N PRO A 221 -6.95 -18.01 -4.37
CA PRO A 221 -7.54 -18.88 -3.34
C PRO A 221 -6.71 -20.15 -3.10
N TRP A 222 -6.19 -20.74 -4.17
CA TRP A 222 -5.38 -21.95 -4.10
C TRP A 222 -4.04 -21.71 -3.39
N LEU A 223 -3.39 -20.57 -3.66
CA LEU A 223 -2.16 -20.22 -2.96
C LEU A 223 -2.41 -19.90 -1.48
N VAL A 224 -3.55 -19.29 -1.14
CA VAL A 224 -3.98 -19.13 0.25
C VAL A 224 -4.15 -20.51 0.91
N ALA A 225 -4.81 -21.48 0.27
CA ALA A 225 -4.90 -22.83 0.82
C ALA A 225 -3.55 -23.53 0.99
N ALA A 226 -2.65 -23.40 0.00
CA ALA A 226 -1.29 -23.94 0.09
C ALA A 226 -0.51 -23.34 1.28
N SER A 227 -0.85 -22.11 1.67
CA SER A 227 -0.25 -21.38 2.78
C SER A 227 -0.76 -21.81 4.16
N ARG A 228 -1.87 -22.55 4.28
CA ARG A 228 -2.45 -22.81 5.61
C ARG A 228 -1.56 -23.73 6.45
N GLN A 229 -1.54 -23.45 7.76
CA GLN A 229 -0.90 -24.33 8.74
C GLN A 229 -1.61 -25.70 8.76
N GLY A 230 -0.87 -26.76 9.06
CA GLY A 230 -1.42 -28.13 9.12
C GLY A 230 -1.71 -28.80 7.76
N VAL A 231 -1.57 -28.08 6.65
CA VAL A 231 -1.71 -28.69 5.30
C VAL A 231 -0.53 -29.62 5.03
N THR A 232 -0.83 -30.86 4.65
CA THR A 232 0.17 -31.88 4.32
C THR A 232 0.97 -31.47 3.07
N ALA A 233 2.19 -32.00 2.92
CA ALA A 233 3.02 -31.71 1.75
C ALA A 233 2.35 -32.09 0.42
N GLN A 234 1.61 -33.22 0.40
CA GLN A 234 0.87 -33.66 -0.78
C GLN A 234 -0.28 -32.70 -1.12
N ARG A 235 -1.08 -32.32 -0.13
CA ARG A 235 -2.21 -31.40 -0.35
C ARG A 235 -1.73 -30.00 -0.75
N ARG A 236 -0.64 -29.52 -0.15
CA ARG A 236 0.02 -28.26 -0.56
C ARG A 236 0.47 -28.31 -2.02
N SER A 237 1.11 -29.41 -2.42
CA SER A 237 1.50 -29.62 -3.81
C SER A 237 0.30 -29.58 -4.74
N GLN A 238 -0.81 -30.22 -4.38
CA GLN A 238 -2.04 -30.19 -5.17
C GLN A 238 -2.62 -28.77 -5.31
N TYR A 239 -2.67 -27.99 -4.23
CA TYR A 239 -3.14 -26.60 -4.30
C TYR A 239 -2.25 -25.73 -5.19
N ILE A 240 -0.93 -25.92 -5.17
CA ILE A 240 -0.03 -25.20 -6.08
C ILE A 240 -0.28 -25.58 -7.55
N GLU A 241 -0.54 -26.86 -7.85
CA GLU A 241 -0.93 -27.26 -9.21
C GLU A 241 -2.25 -26.62 -9.64
N ASN A 242 -3.25 -26.59 -8.76
CA ASN A 242 -4.53 -25.92 -9.03
C ASN A 242 -4.33 -24.41 -9.27
N ALA A 243 -3.44 -23.76 -8.51
CA ALA A 243 -3.09 -22.36 -8.70
C ALA A 243 -2.51 -22.12 -10.11
N ILE A 244 -1.53 -22.93 -10.52
CA ILE A 244 -0.92 -22.84 -11.85
C ILE A 244 -1.97 -23.07 -12.96
N ALA A 245 -2.96 -23.94 -12.71
CA ALA A 245 -4.03 -24.26 -13.66
C ALA A 245 -5.11 -23.17 -13.78
N ALA A 246 -5.25 -22.26 -12.81
CA ALA A 246 -6.32 -21.25 -12.80
C ALA A 246 -6.19 -20.20 -13.93
N GLY A 247 -5.01 -20.01 -14.49
CA GLY A 247 -4.79 -19.18 -15.69
C GLY A 247 -4.44 -17.72 -15.40
N GLU A 248 -4.98 -17.14 -14.33
CA GLU A 248 -4.63 -15.79 -13.84
C GLU A 248 -4.32 -15.80 -12.33
N MET A 249 -3.55 -14.82 -11.88
CA MET A 249 -3.30 -14.60 -10.45
C MET A 249 -3.71 -13.18 -10.10
N ARG A 250 -4.90 -13.05 -9.48
CA ARG A 250 -5.53 -11.78 -9.13
C ARG A 250 -5.61 -11.62 -7.63
N GLY A 251 -4.97 -10.57 -7.12
CA GLY A 251 -5.07 -10.18 -5.72
C GLY A 251 -6.34 -9.37 -5.45
N THR A 252 -6.50 -8.93 -4.20
CA THR A 252 -7.54 -7.96 -3.81
C THR A 252 -7.00 -6.52 -3.75
N TRP A 253 -5.73 -6.30 -4.10
CA TRP A 253 -5.10 -4.98 -4.06
C TRP A 253 -5.83 -3.99 -4.98
N GLY A 254 -6.28 -2.87 -4.41
CA GLY A 254 -7.04 -1.82 -5.09
C GLY A 254 -8.54 -2.11 -5.25
N ALA A 255 -9.02 -3.30 -4.87
CA ALA A 255 -10.42 -3.66 -5.04
C ALA A 255 -11.33 -2.81 -4.14
N LEU A 256 -10.91 -2.53 -2.90
CA LEU A 256 -11.74 -1.78 -1.96
C LEU A 256 -11.90 -0.31 -2.33
N HIS A 257 -10.97 0.27 -3.11
CA HIS A 257 -11.14 1.63 -3.59
C HIS A 257 -12.44 1.79 -4.40
N GLY A 258 -12.66 0.90 -5.38
CA GLY A 258 -13.86 0.93 -6.21
C GLY A 258 -15.13 0.63 -5.42
N VAL A 259 -15.06 -0.24 -4.41
CA VAL A 259 -16.18 -0.54 -3.50
C VAL A 259 -16.57 0.70 -2.72
N LEU A 260 -15.62 1.32 -2.03
CA LEU A 260 -15.86 2.49 -1.21
C LEU A 260 -16.30 3.70 -2.05
N ALA A 261 -15.72 3.89 -3.24
CA ALA A 261 -16.12 4.95 -4.16
C ALA A 261 -17.60 4.84 -4.60
N ARG A 262 -18.15 3.64 -4.76
CA ARG A 262 -19.58 3.46 -5.08
C ARG A 262 -20.52 3.80 -3.92
N ALA A 263 -20.01 3.76 -2.70
CA ALA A 263 -20.76 4.17 -1.51
C ALA A 263 -20.71 5.68 -1.25
N ALA A 264 -19.89 6.42 -2.00
CA ALA A 264 -19.72 7.85 -1.78
C ALA A 264 -20.98 8.63 -2.20
N PRO A 265 -21.41 9.64 -1.43
CA PRO A 265 -22.48 10.54 -1.85
C PRO A 265 -22.04 11.40 -3.03
N ALA A 266 -22.98 11.80 -3.89
CA ALA A 266 -22.68 12.59 -5.10
C ALA A 266 -22.00 13.95 -4.81
N ASN A 267 -22.19 14.48 -3.61
CA ASN A 267 -21.65 15.75 -3.11
C ASN A 267 -20.70 15.56 -1.91
N GLU A 268 -19.95 14.46 -1.89
CA GLU A 268 -18.95 14.14 -0.87
C GLU A 268 -18.01 15.33 -0.61
N ALA A 269 -17.85 15.70 0.66
CA ALA A 269 -16.95 16.78 1.02
C ALA A 269 -15.49 16.36 0.74
N PRO A 270 -14.59 17.31 0.39
CA PRO A 270 -13.20 16.97 0.06
C PRO A 270 -12.45 16.18 1.14
N LEU A 271 -12.73 16.48 2.42
CA LEU A 271 -12.09 15.78 3.53
C LEU A 271 -12.69 14.37 3.77
N ASP A 272 -13.99 14.19 3.57
CA ASP A 272 -14.65 12.87 3.59
C ASP A 272 -14.05 11.97 2.49
N ARG A 273 -13.86 12.55 1.29
CA ARG A 273 -13.22 11.88 0.14
C ARG A 273 -11.80 11.40 0.48
N SER A 274 -11.02 12.22 1.20
CA SER A 274 -9.70 11.81 1.71
C SER A 274 -9.81 10.64 2.67
N VAL A 275 -10.69 10.71 3.68
CA VAL A 275 -10.91 9.61 4.63
C VAL A 275 -11.25 8.33 3.89
N ARG A 276 -12.24 8.37 2.99
CA ARG A 276 -12.66 7.23 2.18
C ARG A 276 -11.50 6.60 1.43
N PHE A 277 -10.68 7.41 0.75
CA PHE A 277 -9.54 6.90 0.00
C PHE A 277 -8.52 6.22 0.91
N PHE A 278 -8.15 6.85 2.02
CA PHE A 278 -7.18 6.27 2.96
C PHE A 278 -7.72 4.99 3.63
N GLU A 279 -9.03 4.93 3.93
CA GLU A 279 -9.66 3.73 4.46
C GLU A 279 -9.55 2.56 3.48
N ALA A 280 -9.82 2.81 2.19
CA ALA A 280 -9.71 1.80 1.14
C ALA A 280 -8.28 1.28 0.98
N VAL A 281 -7.30 2.18 0.83
CA VAL A 281 -5.89 1.81 0.63
C VAL A 281 -5.35 1.07 1.86
N SER A 282 -5.68 1.55 3.06
CA SER A 282 -5.31 0.87 4.32
C SER A 282 -5.93 -0.52 4.40
N ALA A 283 -7.17 -0.69 3.94
CA ALA A 283 -7.87 -1.97 3.99
C ALA A 283 -7.27 -2.98 3.00
N ASP A 284 -6.97 -2.54 1.78
CA ASP A 284 -6.30 -3.38 0.79
C ASP A 284 -4.91 -3.83 1.26
N ALA A 285 -4.18 -2.98 2.00
CA ALA A 285 -2.86 -3.31 2.53
C ALA A 285 -2.88 -4.44 3.58
N VAL A 286 -3.96 -4.57 4.36
CA VAL A 286 -4.11 -5.61 5.39
C VAL A 286 -4.32 -7.00 4.78
N VAL A 287 -4.95 -7.05 3.62
CA VAL A 287 -5.52 -8.27 3.03
C VAL A 287 -4.55 -8.99 2.09
N ALA A 288 -3.43 -8.36 1.71
CA ALA A 288 -2.57 -8.77 0.61
C ALA A 288 -1.56 -9.94 0.87
N VAL A 289 -1.63 -10.71 1.97
CA VAL A 289 -0.52 -11.62 2.34
C VAL A 289 -0.96 -13.01 2.83
N PRO A 290 -0.61 -14.07 2.09
CA PRO A 290 0.36 -15.03 2.64
C PRO A 290 1.42 -15.49 1.62
N GLN A 291 2.36 -14.61 1.26
CA GLN A 291 3.46 -14.92 0.34
C GLN A 291 4.56 -15.79 0.96
N SER A 292 4.75 -15.71 2.29
CA SER A 292 5.85 -16.38 2.99
C SER A 292 5.87 -17.89 2.79
N ILE A 293 4.69 -18.53 2.77
CA ILE A 293 4.61 -19.99 2.73
C ILE A 293 4.77 -20.54 1.31
N VAL A 294 4.43 -19.74 0.29
CA VAL A 294 4.80 -20.04 -1.11
C VAL A 294 6.32 -19.98 -1.27
N VAL A 295 6.97 -19.00 -0.66
CA VAL A 295 8.43 -18.86 -0.66
C VAL A 295 9.11 -20.02 0.08
N ASP A 296 8.52 -20.52 1.17
CA ASP A 296 9.04 -21.65 1.94
C ASP A 296 8.90 -22.99 1.18
N HIS A 297 7.79 -23.19 0.46
CA HIS A 297 7.60 -24.37 -0.39
C HIS A 297 8.68 -24.49 -1.48
N CYS A 298 9.15 -23.34 -1.97
CA CYS A 298 10.25 -23.21 -2.92
C CYS A 298 11.56 -22.72 -2.28
N SER A 299 11.85 -23.17 -1.06
CA SER A 299 13.13 -22.95 -0.38
C SER A 299 14.27 -23.77 -0.99
N ASP A 300 15.52 -23.35 -0.81
CA ASP A 300 16.69 -24.00 -1.41
C ASP A 300 16.79 -25.50 -1.08
N ASN A 301 16.44 -25.88 0.15
CA ASN A 301 16.40 -27.29 0.56
C ASN A 301 15.32 -28.08 -0.19
N ALA A 302 14.16 -27.47 -0.39
CA ALA A 302 13.04 -28.08 -1.08
C ALA A 302 13.32 -28.27 -2.59
N LEU A 303 14.10 -27.36 -3.19
CA LEU A 303 14.50 -27.40 -4.60
C LEU A 303 15.51 -28.50 -4.95
N ARG A 304 16.09 -29.20 -3.96
CA ARG A 304 16.94 -30.38 -4.19
C ARG A 304 16.14 -31.59 -4.66
N GLN A 305 14.82 -31.60 -4.45
CA GLN A 305 13.93 -32.67 -4.89
C GLN A 305 13.48 -32.37 -6.33
N GLY A 306 13.80 -33.26 -7.29
CA GLY A 306 13.56 -33.01 -8.72
C GLY A 306 12.10 -32.64 -9.07
N ALA A 307 11.13 -33.38 -8.52
CA ALA A 307 9.71 -33.10 -8.76
C ALA A 307 9.28 -31.73 -8.20
N ARG A 308 9.77 -31.37 -7.01
CA ARG A 308 9.47 -30.07 -6.40
C ARG A 308 10.12 -28.91 -7.15
N ARG A 309 11.35 -29.12 -7.64
CA ARG A 309 12.05 -28.14 -8.49
C ARG A 309 11.23 -27.80 -9.73
N GLN A 310 10.69 -28.80 -10.42
CA GLN A 310 9.87 -28.59 -11.61
C GLN A 310 8.56 -27.85 -11.30
N GLN A 311 7.89 -28.18 -10.20
CA GLN A 311 6.70 -27.45 -9.75
C GLN A 311 7.02 -25.99 -9.43
N CYS A 312 8.11 -25.73 -8.71
CA CYS A 312 8.54 -24.37 -8.38
C CYS A 312 8.96 -23.57 -9.61
N GLU A 313 9.55 -24.19 -10.63
CA GLU A 313 9.84 -23.54 -11.93
C GLU A 313 8.56 -23.07 -12.61
N ARG A 314 7.53 -23.94 -12.68
CA ARG A 314 6.23 -23.57 -13.25
C ARG A 314 5.53 -22.50 -12.43
N LEU A 315 5.56 -22.59 -11.11
CA LEU A 315 4.98 -21.59 -10.22
C LEU A 315 5.69 -20.23 -10.38
N ALA A 316 7.02 -20.22 -10.44
CA ALA A 316 7.79 -19.00 -10.62
C ALA A 316 7.44 -18.31 -11.94
N ALA A 317 7.42 -19.05 -13.06
CA ALA A 317 7.02 -18.52 -14.36
C ALA A 317 5.56 -18.04 -14.35
N PHE A 318 4.65 -18.80 -13.74
CA PHE A 318 3.26 -18.42 -13.61
C PHE A 318 3.10 -17.09 -12.85
N LEU A 319 3.75 -16.92 -11.70
CA LEU A 319 3.66 -15.69 -10.92
C LEU A 319 4.27 -14.48 -11.64
N THR A 320 5.36 -14.65 -12.39
CA THR A 320 5.95 -13.55 -13.18
C THR A 320 5.08 -13.16 -14.38
N ASP A 321 4.43 -14.13 -15.01
CA ASP A 321 3.79 -13.91 -16.31
C ASP A 321 2.28 -13.62 -16.17
N LYS A 322 1.64 -14.21 -15.16
CA LYS A 322 0.18 -14.19 -14.94
C LYS A 322 -0.25 -13.45 -13.66
N GLY A 323 0.69 -13.00 -12.83
CA GLY A 323 0.44 -12.13 -11.69
C GLY A 323 0.02 -10.73 -12.12
N ASP A 324 -1.09 -10.23 -11.56
CA ASP A 324 -1.61 -8.89 -11.79
C ASP A 324 -0.90 -7.80 -10.95
N SER A 325 -0.19 -8.19 -9.89
CA SER A 325 0.56 -7.30 -9.01
C SER A 325 2.08 -7.42 -9.18
N TYR A 326 2.76 -6.33 -8.86
CA TYR A 326 4.21 -6.27 -8.72
C TYR A 326 4.71 -7.30 -7.68
N LEU A 327 3.95 -7.46 -6.59
CA LEU A 327 4.32 -8.34 -5.49
C LEU A 327 4.43 -9.79 -5.98
N PHE A 328 3.45 -10.29 -6.75
CA PHE A 328 3.49 -11.65 -7.28
C PHE A 328 4.65 -11.84 -8.25
N ALA A 329 4.88 -10.88 -9.15
CA ALA A 329 6.02 -10.93 -10.06
C ALA A 329 7.36 -10.97 -9.32
N SER A 330 7.48 -10.21 -8.22
CA SER A 330 8.67 -10.18 -7.36
C SER A 330 8.91 -11.52 -6.67
N VAL A 331 7.85 -12.17 -6.16
CA VAL A 331 7.92 -13.50 -5.55
C VAL A 331 8.33 -14.54 -6.59
N GLY A 332 7.72 -14.52 -7.78
CA GLY A 332 8.10 -15.40 -8.89
C GLY A 332 9.58 -15.24 -9.29
N ALA A 333 10.06 -13.99 -9.43
CA ALA A 333 11.47 -13.71 -9.72
C ALA A 333 12.41 -14.18 -8.60
N GLY A 334 12.00 -14.06 -7.34
CA GLY A 334 12.75 -14.56 -6.19
C GLY A 334 12.91 -16.09 -6.21
N ILE A 335 11.84 -16.82 -6.53
CA ILE A 335 11.89 -18.28 -6.71
C ILE A 335 12.77 -18.63 -7.92
N GLY A 336 12.58 -17.94 -9.04
CA GLY A 336 13.37 -18.12 -10.26
C GLY A 336 14.87 -17.94 -10.06
N ARG A 337 15.29 -16.97 -9.24
CA ARG A 337 16.70 -16.79 -8.86
C ARG A 337 17.26 -18.03 -8.15
N ARG A 338 16.53 -18.62 -7.20
CA ARG A 338 16.95 -19.84 -6.49
C ARG A 338 17.02 -21.05 -7.40
N LEU A 339 16.18 -21.08 -8.44
CA LEU A 339 16.18 -22.11 -9.47
C LEU A 339 17.34 -21.95 -10.47
N GLY A 340 18.03 -20.80 -10.45
CA GLY A 340 19.14 -20.51 -11.36
C GLY A 340 18.69 -19.96 -12.71
N TRP A 341 17.60 -19.17 -12.77
CA TRP A 341 17.28 -18.39 -13.96
C TRP A 341 18.47 -17.51 -14.38
N SER A 342 18.62 -17.31 -15.68
CA SER A 342 19.71 -16.50 -16.21
C SER A 342 19.64 -15.05 -15.70
N GLU A 343 20.81 -14.44 -15.52
CA GLU A 343 20.93 -13.03 -15.14
C GLU A 343 20.18 -12.13 -16.12
N ASP A 344 20.21 -12.42 -17.43
CA ASP A 344 19.46 -11.67 -18.43
C ASP A 344 17.94 -11.70 -18.19
N ARG A 345 17.39 -12.86 -17.78
CA ARG A 345 15.96 -12.98 -17.47
C ARG A 345 15.62 -12.17 -16.21
N LEU A 346 16.43 -12.28 -15.16
CA LEU A 346 16.24 -11.55 -13.92
C LEU A 346 16.38 -10.04 -14.11
N ALA A 347 17.35 -9.61 -14.94
CA ALA A 347 17.55 -8.21 -15.30
C ALA A 347 16.36 -7.63 -16.07
N ARG A 348 15.76 -8.38 -17.01
CA ARG A 348 14.54 -7.95 -17.71
C ARG A 348 13.36 -7.79 -16.76
N LEU A 349 13.14 -8.75 -15.86
CA LEU A 349 12.08 -8.66 -14.84
C LEU A 349 12.29 -7.46 -13.94
N LYS A 350 13.53 -7.22 -13.49
CA LYS A 350 13.89 -6.05 -12.69
C LYS A 350 13.71 -4.73 -13.47
N ALA A 351 14.05 -4.68 -14.76
CA ALA A 351 13.85 -3.49 -15.57
C ALA A 351 12.37 -3.17 -15.78
N GLU A 352 11.52 -4.19 -16.03
CA GLU A 352 10.06 -4.03 -16.04
C GLU A 352 9.57 -3.47 -14.69
N GLN A 353 10.06 -4.05 -13.60
CA GLN A 353 9.75 -3.67 -12.22
C GLN A 353 10.15 -2.21 -11.90
N GLU A 354 11.35 -1.78 -12.29
CA GLU A 354 11.83 -0.40 -12.11
C GLU A 354 11.06 0.58 -13.01
N SER A 355 10.70 0.18 -14.23
CA SER A 355 9.86 0.99 -15.12
C SER A 355 8.48 1.26 -14.53
N PHE A 356 7.94 0.30 -13.79
CA PHE A 356 6.66 0.43 -13.09
C PHE A 356 6.76 1.38 -11.91
N ILE A 357 7.83 1.29 -11.10
CA ILE A 357 8.08 2.24 -10.02
C ILE A 357 8.25 3.66 -10.58
N GLY A 358 8.93 3.81 -11.72
CA GLY A 358 9.08 5.11 -12.39
C GLY A 358 7.79 5.68 -12.97
N ALA A 359 6.84 4.81 -13.35
CA ALA A 359 5.51 5.22 -13.85
C ALA A 359 4.51 5.55 -12.73
N LEU A 360 4.85 5.26 -11.47
CA LEU A 360 4.13 5.83 -10.34
C LEU A 360 4.55 7.30 -10.23
N PRO A 361 3.62 8.26 -10.30
CA PRO A 361 3.95 9.65 -10.04
C PRO A 361 4.67 9.73 -8.68
N PRO A 362 5.78 10.49 -8.59
CA PRO A 362 6.49 10.67 -7.31
C PRO A 362 5.57 11.21 -6.21
N ASP A 363 4.45 11.82 -6.62
CA ASP A 363 3.35 12.37 -5.83
C ASP A 363 2.04 11.58 -6.05
N ILE A 364 2.07 10.25 -6.21
CA ILE A 364 0.82 9.48 -6.37
C ILE A 364 -0.07 9.56 -5.12
N LEU A 365 0.52 9.79 -3.95
CA LEU A 365 -0.16 10.18 -2.72
C LEU A 365 -0.03 11.70 -2.49
N GLY A 366 0.04 12.45 -3.58
CA GLY A 366 0.44 13.84 -3.62
C GLY A 366 -0.43 14.73 -2.75
N ALA A 367 0.11 15.90 -2.47
CA ALA A 367 -0.51 16.87 -1.60
C ALA A 367 -1.83 17.38 -2.20
N GLY A 368 -2.89 17.43 -1.39
CA GLY A 368 -4.14 18.11 -1.71
C GLY A 368 -5.04 17.36 -2.69
N CYS A 369 -6.06 18.06 -3.18
CA CYS A 369 -7.13 17.42 -3.96
C CYS A 369 -6.72 16.90 -5.33
N ASP A 370 -5.76 17.54 -6.00
CA ASP A 370 -5.26 17.06 -7.29
C ASP A 370 -4.44 15.77 -7.13
N GLY A 371 -3.65 15.68 -6.05
CA GLY A 371 -2.90 14.48 -5.70
C GLY A 371 -3.85 13.32 -5.41
N LEU A 372 -4.87 13.57 -4.57
CA LEU A 372 -5.92 12.59 -4.29
C LEU A 372 -6.63 12.12 -5.57
N ALA A 373 -7.02 13.02 -6.47
CA ALA A 373 -7.68 12.65 -7.73
C ALA A 373 -6.79 11.77 -8.63
N ARG A 374 -5.48 12.03 -8.70
CA ARG A 374 -4.52 11.17 -9.42
C ARG A 374 -4.39 9.80 -8.78
N ALA A 375 -4.44 9.74 -7.45
CA ALA A 375 -4.39 8.51 -6.67
C ALA A 375 -5.64 7.66 -6.92
N GLU A 376 -6.83 8.25 -6.84
CA GLU A 376 -8.09 7.55 -7.12
C GLU A 376 -8.15 7.05 -8.56
N ALA A 377 -7.74 7.87 -9.53
CA ALA A 377 -7.66 7.44 -10.93
C ALA A 377 -6.71 6.23 -11.10
N TYR A 378 -5.59 6.21 -10.38
CA TYR A 378 -4.70 5.05 -10.36
C TYR A 378 -5.40 3.81 -9.81
N PHE A 379 -6.01 3.90 -8.64
CA PHE A 379 -6.65 2.75 -8.01
C PHE A 379 -7.89 2.26 -8.77
N ALA A 380 -8.60 3.15 -9.47
CA ALA A 380 -9.65 2.78 -10.40
C ALA A 380 -9.11 1.93 -11.57
N ASP A 381 -7.93 2.29 -12.12
CA ASP A 381 -7.25 1.47 -13.12
C ASP A 381 -6.75 0.14 -12.51
N VAL A 382 -6.23 0.15 -11.28
CA VAL A 382 -5.78 -1.08 -10.57
C VAL A 382 -6.95 -2.05 -10.41
N ALA A 383 -8.11 -1.58 -9.94
CA ALA A 383 -9.30 -2.40 -9.77
C ALA A 383 -9.78 -3.03 -11.10
N ARG A 384 -9.55 -2.35 -12.23
CA ARG A 384 -10.01 -2.79 -13.55
C ARG A 384 -9.02 -3.69 -14.29
N TYR A 385 -7.72 -3.41 -14.19
CA TYR A 385 -6.68 -4.03 -15.02
C TYR A 385 -5.63 -4.79 -14.22
N GLY A 386 -5.73 -4.80 -12.89
CA GLY A 386 -4.63 -5.14 -12.01
C GLY A 386 -3.54 -4.07 -11.99
N GLU A 387 -2.68 -4.10 -10.98
CA GLU A 387 -1.62 -3.11 -10.78
C GLU A 387 -0.66 -3.03 -11.99
N ARG A 388 -0.20 -4.18 -12.51
CA ARG A 388 0.69 -4.21 -13.69
C ARG A 388 -0.02 -3.71 -14.95
N GLY A 389 -1.33 -4.01 -15.09
CA GLY A 389 -2.12 -3.52 -16.21
C GLY A 389 -2.30 -2.00 -16.18
N ALA A 390 -2.61 -1.46 -15.00
CA ALA A 390 -2.72 -0.02 -14.76
C ALA A 390 -1.42 0.72 -15.11
N LEU A 391 -0.27 0.20 -14.65
CA LEU A 391 1.04 0.80 -14.88
C LEU A 391 1.45 0.76 -16.35
N ARG A 392 1.19 -0.34 -17.07
CA ARG A 392 1.44 -0.42 -18.52
C ARG A 392 0.63 0.62 -19.30
N ARG A 393 -0.64 0.84 -18.93
CA ARG A 393 -1.46 1.87 -19.60
C ARG A 393 -0.91 3.28 -19.38
N ARG A 394 -0.42 3.57 -18.17
CA ARG A 394 0.21 4.87 -17.87
C ARG A 394 1.48 5.08 -18.69
N GLN A 395 2.36 4.09 -18.73
CA GLN A 395 3.57 4.14 -19.58
C GLN A 395 3.26 4.34 -21.07
N GLN A 396 2.13 3.82 -21.55
CA GLN A 396 1.66 4.02 -22.92
C GLN A 396 1.11 5.44 -23.15
N ALA A 397 0.56 6.09 -22.12
CA ALA A 397 0.02 7.44 -22.21
C ALA A 397 1.10 8.54 -22.16
N GLU A 398 2.30 8.23 -21.63
CA GLU A 398 3.44 9.14 -21.56
C GLU A 398 4.34 9.14 -22.81
N ARG A 399 4.10 8.21 -23.74
CA ARG A 399 4.80 8.13 -25.04
C ARG A 399 4.00 8.84 -26.12
#